data_AF-A0A9D1BVR8-F1
#
_entry.id   AF-A0A9D1BVR8-F1
#
_cell.length_a   1.000
_cell.length_b   1.000
_cell.length_c   1.000
_cell.angle_alpha   90.00
_cell.angle_beta   90.00
_cell.angle_gamma   90.00
#
_symmetry.space_group_name_H-M   'P 1'
#
loop_
_entity.id
_entity.type
_entity.pdbx_description
1 polymer ?
#
loop_
_entity_poly.entity_id
_entity_poly.type
_entity_poly.pdbx_seq_one_letter_code
_entity_poly.pdbx_strand_id
1 'polypeptide(L)'
;SEEIKPSDCINLPEGAVKKITVNKYERNAKARQKCIEHYGVLCSVCDFGFEEKYGEIGEGFIHIHHLKPLSNVGKEYEVDAVEDLRPVCPNCHAMLHRASPPYSIEDMKRIISSKALNI
;
A
#
# COMPACT_ATOMS: atom_id res chain seq x y z
N SER A 1 -52.13 2.62 14.89
CA SER A 1 -50.78 2.74 15.49
C SER A 1 -50.01 1.51 15.06
N GLU A 2 -49.20 1.63 14.01
CA GLU A 2 -48.36 0.51 13.59
C GLU A 2 -47.20 0.39 14.56
N GLU A 3 -47.18 -0.70 15.32
CA GLU A 3 -46.14 -1.01 16.29
C GLU A 3 -44.81 -1.24 15.56
N ILE A 4 -43.84 -0.35 15.81
CA ILE A 4 -42.47 -0.51 15.34
C ILE A 4 -41.88 -1.72 16.06
N LYS A 5 -41.70 -2.83 15.33
CA LYS A 5 -41.02 -4.02 15.86
C LYS A 5 -39.60 -3.65 16.28
N PRO A 6 -39.15 -4.03 17.49
CA PRO A 6 -37.82 -3.71 17.97
C PRO A 6 -36.78 -4.23 16.99
N SER A 7 -35.84 -3.36 16.64
CA SER A 7 -34.72 -3.59 15.73
C SER A 7 -34.11 -4.96 15.95
N ASP A 8 -34.12 -5.80 14.90
CA ASP A 8 -33.30 -7.01 14.87
C ASP A 8 -31.85 -6.59 15.14
N CYS A 9 -31.35 -6.87 16.34
CA CYS A 9 -29.94 -6.71 16.66
C CYS A 9 -29.17 -7.70 15.80
N ILE A 10 -28.67 -7.24 14.65
CA ILE A 10 -27.85 -8.03 13.75
C ILE A 10 -26.59 -8.43 14.53
N ASN A 11 -26.48 -9.72 14.84
CA ASN A 11 -25.30 -10.26 15.49
C ASN A 11 -24.15 -10.28 14.48
N LEU A 12 -23.17 -9.38 14.66
CA LEU A 12 -21.95 -9.26 13.86
C LEU A 12 -20.76 -9.76 14.70
N PRO A 13 -20.53 -11.08 14.80
CA PRO A 13 -19.42 -11.60 15.58
C PRO A 13 -18.08 -11.21 14.94
N GLU A 14 -17.34 -10.33 15.60
CA GLU A 14 -15.96 -9.94 15.25
C GLU A 14 -14.94 -10.67 16.15
N GLY A 15 -13.67 -10.72 15.73
CA GLY A 15 -12.58 -11.26 16.56
C GLY A 15 -12.28 -12.76 16.42
N ALA A 16 -12.90 -13.46 15.46
CA ALA A 16 -12.55 -14.85 15.16
C ALA A 16 -11.08 -14.96 14.69
N VAL A 17 -10.30 -15.79 15.39
CA VAL A 17 -8.88 -16.02 15.07
C VAL A 17 -8.78 -16.96 13.86
N LYS A 18 -8.43 -16.40 12.69
CA LYS A 18 -8.12 -17.18 11.49
C LYS A 18 -6.60 -17.38 11.37
N LYS A 19 -6.14 -18.64 11.42
CA LYS A 19 -4.75 -18.96 11.10
C LYS A 19 -4.54 -18.83 9.59
N ILE A 20 -3.75 -17.85 9.18
CA ILE A 20 -3.31 -17.66 7.80
C ILE A 20 -1.83 -18.03 7.67
N THR A 21 -1.50 -18.90 6.72
CA THR A 21 -0.11 -19.20 6.37
C THR A 21 0.34 -18.11 5.40
N VAL A 22 1.12 -17.15 5.88
CA VAL A 22 1.72 -16.11 5.04
C VAL A 22 3.15 -16.51 4.70
N ASN A 23 3.49 -16.57 3.41
CA ASN A 23 4.88 -16.62 2.98
C ASN A 23 5.53 -15.28 3.36
N LYS A 24 6.32 -15.28 4.44
CA LYS A 24 7.09 -14.10 4.85
C LYS A 24 8.38 -14.08 4.02
N TYR A 25 8.30 -13.51 2.83
CA TYR A 25 9.51 -13.15 2.09
C TYR A 25 10.31 -12.17 2.98
N GLU A 26 11.54 -12.53 3.34
CA GLU A 26 12.43 -11.62 4.06
C GLU A 26 12.69 -10.40 3.18
N ARG A 27 12.03 -9.29 3.51
CA ARG A 27 12.28 -8.02 2.83
C ARG A 27 13.68 -7.56 3.24
N ASN A 28 14.58 -7.49 2.27
CA ASN A 28 15.95 -7.04 2.51
C ASN A 28 15.92 -5.57 2.98
N ALA A 29 16.23 -5.34 4.26
CA ALA A 29 16.27 -3.99 4.85
C ALA A 29 17.20 -3.05 4.08
N LYS A 30 18.28 -3.58 3.48
CA LYS A 30 19.20 -2.79 2.64
C LYS A 30 18.54 -2.32 1.35
N ALA A 31 17.70 -3.15 0.73
CA ALA A 31 16.99 -2.77 -0.50
C ALA A 31 15.99 -1.64 -0.23
N ARG A 32 15.27 -1.71 0.90
CA ARG A 32 14.42 -0.60 1.36
C ARG A 32 15.25 0.68 1.57
N GLN A 33 16.36 0.57 2.30
CA GLN A 33 17.18 1.73 2.63
C GLN A 33 17.72 2.40 1.36
N LYS A 34 18.27 1.63 0.42
CA LYS A 34 18.74 2.13 -0.88
C LYS A 34 17.62 2.78 -1.71
N CYS A 35 16.42 2.22 -1.68
CA CYS A 35 15.27 2.80 -2.36
C CYS A 35 14.91 4.17 -1.78
N ILE A 36 14.90 4.31 -0.45
CA ILE A 36 14.67 5.59 0.23
C ILE A 36 15.81 6.57 -0.01
N GLU A 37 17.06 6.14 0.03
CA GLU A 37 18.22 7.00 -0.25
C GLU A 37 18.16 7.60 -1.67
N HIS A 38 17.64 6.83 -2.63
CA HIS A 38 17.53 7.27 -4.01
C HIS A 38 16.27 8.12 -4.28
N TYR A 39 15.10 7.69 -3.80
CA TYR A 39 13.81 8.32 -4.13
C TYR A 39 13.25 9.25 -3.03
N GLY A 40 13.79 9.19 -1.82
CA GLY A 40 13.24 9.84 -0.64
C GLY A 40 12.03 9.11 -0.04
N VAL A 41 11.26 9.85 0.77
CA VAL A 41 10.12 9.32 1.54
C VAL A 41 8.76 9.84 1.07
N LEU A 42 8.73 10.58 -0.04
CA LEU A 42 7.48 11.04 -0.64
C LEU A 42 6.82 9.91 -1.43
N CYS A 43 5.48 9.88 -1.39
CA CYS A 43 4.73 8.91 -2.16
C CYS A 43 4.92 9.14 -3.66
N SER A 44 5.45 8.14 -4.37
CA SER A 44 5.66 8.19 -5.83
C SER A 44 4.38 8.35 -6.65
N VAL A 45 3.20 8.22 -6.02
CA VAL A 45 1.88 8.31 -6.67
C VAL A 45 1.21 9.67 -6.42
N CYS A 46 1.15 10.12 -5.16
CA CYS A 46 0.37 11.29 -4.75
C CYS A 46 1.18 12.35 -4.01
N ASP A 47 2.51 12.21 -4.01
CA ASP A 47 3.47 13.13 -3.39
C ASP A 47 3.30 13.36 -1.89
N PHE A 48 2.45 12.55 -1.22
CA PHE A 48 2.24 12.62 0.22
C PHE A 48 3.51 12.29 1.00
N GLY A 49 3.96 13.24 1.84
CA GLY A 49 5.00 13.07 2.84
C GLY A 49 4.42 12.93 4.25
N PHE A 50 4.83 11.88 4.97
CA PHE A 50 4.37 11.68 6.35
C PHE A 50 4.94 12.69 7.33
N GLU A 51 6.22 13.00 7.21
CA GLU A 51 6.86 14.03 8.04
C GLU A 51 6.24 15.41 7.81
N GLU A 52 5.99 15.77 6.55
CA GLU A 52 5.32 17.04 6.20
C GLU A 52 3.92 17.14 6.81
N LYS A 53 3.18 16.02 6.88
CA LYS A 53 1.80 16.00 7.37
C LYS A 53 1.69 15.84 8.89
N TYR A 54 2.57 15.04 9.49
CA TYR A 54 2.46 14.57 10.86
C TYR A 54 3.62 15.01 11.76
N GLY A 55 4.64 15.67 11.22
CA GLY A 55 5.86 16.04 11.96
C GLY A 55 6.73 14.83 12.27
N GLU A 56 7.48 14.90 13.36
CA GLU A 56 8.51 13.91 13.76
C GLU A 56 7.98 12.47 13.81
N ILE A 57 6.71 12.25 14.19
CA ILE A 57 6.14 10.89 14.23
C ILE A 57 6.03 10.24 12.84
N GLY A 58 6.10 11.03 11.78
CA GLY A 58 6.06 10.59 10.39
C GLY A 58 7.45 10.45 9.74
N GLU A 59 8.53 10.77 10.44
CA GLU A 59 9.88 10.72 9.91
C GLU A 59 10.24 9.30 9.42
N GLY A 60 10.74 9.20 8.19
CA GLY A 60 11.11 7.92 7.57
C GLY A 60 9.93 6.96 7.28
N PHE A 61 8.70 7.35 7.60
CA PHE A 61 7.53 6.48 7.45
C PHE A 61 7.03 6.48 6.01
N ILE A 62 7.27 5.37 5.30
CA ILE A 62 6.77 5.15 3.95
C ILE A 62 6.77 3.64 3.63
N HIS A 63 5.81 3.15 2.85
CA HIS A 63 5.83 1.76 2.38
C HIS A 63 6.68 1.64 1.11
N ILE A 64 7.31 0.48 0.90
CA ILE A 64 7.98 0.14 -0.36
C ILE A 64 7.12 -0.85 -1.14
N HIS A 65 6.76 -0.47 -2.36
CA HIS A 65 6.01 -1.30 -3.29
C HIS A 65 6.96 -1.92 -4.32
N HIS A 66 6.73 -3.20 -4.66
CA HIS A 66 7.47 -3.88 -5.73
C HIS A 66 6.71 -3.70 -7.04
N LEU A 67 7.37 -3.14 -8.05
CA LEU A 67 6.80 -2.94 -9.39
C LEU A 67 6.65 -4.25 -10.16
N LYS A 68 7.48 -5.25 -9.85
CA LYS A 68 7.40 -6.60 -10.41
C LYS A 68 6.88 -7.58 -9.35
N PRO A 69 5.81 -8.37 -9.61
CA PRO A 69 5.32 -9.36 -8.66
C PRO A 69 6.37 -10.45 -8.39
N LEU A 70 6.81 -10.56 -7.13
CA LEU A 70 7.75 -11.61 -6.70
C LEU A 70 7.20 -13.03 -6.89
N SER A 71 5.87 -13.18 -7.04
CA SER A 71 5.21 -14.47 -7.30
C SER A 71 5.61 -15.14 -8.61
N ASN A 72 6.21 -14.40 -9.56
CA ASN A 72 6.68 -14.94 -10.83
C ASN A 72 8.16 -15.35 -10.82
N VAL A 73 8.89 -15.12 -9.72
CA VAL A 73 10.33 -15.42 -9.64
C VAL A 73 10.52 -16.60 -8.69
N GLY A 74 10.36 -17.81 -9.23
CA GLY A 74 10.43 -19.08 -8.49
C GLY A 74 11.83 -19.48 -7.98
N LYS A 75 12.82 -18.57 -7.99
CA LYS A 75 14.18 -18.76 -7.48
C LYS A 75 14.69 -17.43 -6.94
N GLU A 76 15.60 -17.47 -5.97
CA GLU A 76 16.29 -16.34 -5.37
C GLU A 76 16.49 -15.18 -6.38
N TYR A 77 15.77 -14.08 -6.16
CA TYR A 77 15.83 -12.88 -6.99
C TYR A 77 16.60 -11.80 -6.24
N GLU A 78 17.65 -11.27 -6.86
CA GLU A 78 18.29 -10.07 -6.37
C GLU A 78 17.43 -8.85 -6.74
N VAL A 79 16.79 -8.26 -5.73
CA VAL A 79 15.98 -7.05 -5.89
C VAL A 79 16.88 -5.87 -6.23
N ASP A 80 16.60 -5.21 -7.34
CA ASP A 80 17.16 -3.90 -7.65
C ASP A 80 16.35 -2.82 -6.92
N ALA A 81 16.98 -2.15 -5.96
CA ALA A 81 16.32 -1.14 -5.13
C ALA A 81 15.87 0.10 -5.92
N VAL A 82 16.45 0.34 -7.09
CA VAL A 82 16.12 1.46 -7.98
C VAL A 82 15.13 0.99 -9.04
N GLU A 83 15.33 -0.16 -9.68
CA GLU A 83 14.45 -0.56 -10.79
C GLU A 83 13.16 -1.26 -10.34
N ASP A 84 13.17 -1.96 -9.20
CA ASP A 84 12.04 -2.80 -8.80
C ASP A 84 11.18 -2.20 -7.70
N LEU A 85 11.65 -1.17 -7.00
CA LEU A 85 11.04 -0.66 -5.78
C LEU A 85 10.63 0.81 -5.92
N ARG A 86 9.48 1.17 -5.34
CA ARG A 86 9.04 2.58 -5.24
C ARG A 86 8.47 2.90 -3.86
N PRO A 87 8.80 4.07 -3.27
CA PRO A 87 8.15 4.54 -2.07
C PRO A 87 6.71 4.96 -2.37
N VAL A 88 5.75 4.46 -1.59
CA VAL A 88 4.32 4.79 -1.68
C VAL A 88 3.71 4.91 -0.29
N CYS A 89 2.71 5.79 -0.12
CA CYS A 89 1.97 5.86 1.13
C CYS A 89 1.10 4.61 1.33
N PRO A 90 0.73 4.24 2.57
CA PRO A 90 -0.15 3.10 2.86
C PRO A 90 -1.46 3.09 2.06
N ASN A 91 -2.05 4.26 1.83
CA ASN A 91 -3.31 4.40 1.10
C ASN A 91 -3.12 4.05 -0.39
N CYS A 92 -2.12 4.63 -1.05
CA CYS A 92 -1.79 4.29 -2.43
C CYS A 92 -1.34 2.83 -2.56
N HIS A 93 -0.57 2.33 -1.59
CA HIS A 93 -0.14 0.93 -1.57
C HIS A 93 -1.34 -0.04 -1.56
N ALA A 94 -2.33 0.24 -0.71
CA ALA A 94 -3.57 -0.53 -0.68
C ALA A 94 -4.32 -0.47 -2.02
N MET A 95 -4.39 0.71 -2.65
CA MET A 95 -5.09 0.89 -3.93
C MET A 95 -4.40 0.21 -5.11
N LEU A 96 -3.07 0.22 -5.17
CA LEU A 96 -2.30 -0.50 -6.19
C LEU A 96 -2.65 -1.99 -6.19
N HIS A 97 -2.82 -2.59 -5.01
CA HIS A 97 -3.15 -4.00 -4.84
C HIS A 97 -4.66 -4.33 -4.90
N ARG A 98 -5.53 -3.40 -5.30
CA ARG A 98 -6.96 -3.69 -5.52
C ARG A 98 -7.25 -4.46 -6.80
N ALA A 99 -6.26 -4.61 -7.69
CA ALA A 99 -6.31 -5.44 -8.88
C ALA A 99 -5.22 -6.53 -8.85
N SER A 100 -5.42 -7.59 -9.63
CA SER A 100 -4.44 -8.63 -9.88
C SER A 100 -4.33 -8.85 -11.39
N PRO A 101 -3.22 -8.47 -12.05
CA PRO A 101 -2.02 -7.86 -11.47
C PRO A 101 -2.29 -6.46 -10.85
N PRO A 102 -1.44 -5.99 -9.92
CA PRO A 102 -1.56 -4.65 -9.33
C PRO A 102 -1.55 -3.56 -10.40
N TYR A 103 -2.22 -2.44 -10.11
CA TYR A 103 -2.12 -1.24 -10.96
C TYR A 103 -0.68 -0.72 -11.00
N SER A 104 -0.27 -0.12 -12.12
CA SER A 104 0.98 0.62 -12.17
C SER A 104 0.87 1.96 -11.42
N ILE A 105 2.02 2.56 -11.09
CA ILE A 105 2.06 3.91 -10.50
C ILE A 105 1.44 4.93 -11.47
N GLU A 106 1.71 4.80 -12.76
CA GLU A 106 1.22 5.66 -13.82
C GLU A 106 -0.30 5.55 -13.97
N ASP A 107 -0.85 4.34 -13.87
CA ASP A 107 -2.31 4.14 -13.83
C ASP A 107 -2.93 4.82 -12.62
N MET A 108 -2.33 4.63 -11.44
CA MET A 108 -2.85 5.22 -10.22
C MET A 108 -2.79 6.75 -10.23
N LYS A 109 -1.71 7.32 -10.77
CA LYS A 109 -1.60 8.76 -11.03
C LYS A 109 -2.74 9.25 -11.91
N ARG A 110 -2.99 8.59 -13.04
CA ARG A 110 -4.09 8.94 -13.95
C ARG A 110 -5.46 8.87 -13.28
N ILE A 111 -5.71 7.86 -12.46
CA ILE A 111 -6.96 7.72 -11.69
C ILE A 111 -7.15 8.88 -10.70
N ILE A 112 -6.09 9.29 -10.01
CA ILE A 112 -6.15 10.39 -9.04
C ILE A 112 -6.33 11.74 -9.76
N SER A 113 -5.54 11.99 -10.81
CA SER A 113 -5.61 13.24 -11.57
C SER A 113 -6.94 13.41 -12.31
N SER A 114 -7.51 12.33 -12.87
CA SER A 114 -8.82 12.40 -13.55
C SER A 114 -9.98 12.75 -12.61
N LYS A 115 -9.88 12.46 -11.31
CA LYS A 115 -10.87 12.90 -10.31
C LYS A 115 -10.69 14.36 -9.91
N ALA A 116 -9.46 14.86 -9.87
CA ALA A 116 -9.16 16.26 -9.55
C ALA A 116 -9.68 17.25 -10.61
N LEU A 117 -9.91 16.79 -11.85
CA LEU A 117 -10.43 17.60 -12.95
C LEU A 117 -11.98 17.67 -13.01
N ASN A 118 -12.68 16.97 -12.11
CA ASN A 118 -14.15 16.93 -12.06
C ASN A 118 -14.72 17.72 -10.86
N ILE A 119 -14.00 18.73 -10.37
CA ILE A 119 -14.43 19.63 -9.29
C ILE A 119 -14.49 21.06 -9.81
#